data_AF-A0AAV2RM86-F1
#
_entry.id   AF-A0AAV2RM86-F1
#
_cell.length_a   1.000
_cell.length_b   1.000
_cell.length_c   1.000
_cell.angle_alpha   90.00
_cell.angle_beta   90.00
_cell.angle_gamma   90.00
#
_symmetry.space_group_name_H-M   'P 1'
#
loop_
_entity.id
_entity.type
_entity.pdbx_description
1 polymer ?
#
loop_
_entity_poly.entity_id
_entity_poly.type
_entity_poly.pdbx_seq_one_letter_code
_entity_poly.pdbx_strand_id
1 'polypeptide(L)'
;MSDLSSLQKLLEPHNKDITTMPTDDAMLSRYLVASSSVQEAYERILATDKWRKDFPVADVNIDSKGVRKILSSNLAVLCDEKDVAGRPVIYAAVRNHSMKDRCIEEFTNFIVYMLELSLSKCSKDMENICILFDMKGFSLAIMDFPLVKTLFDILQTYYPERMGSCLILNSPFIFRACWSIIKPWLDENTANKIKFVNDADLASYIDPNIIPDV
;
A
#
# COMPACT_ATOMS: atom_id res chain seq x y z
N MET A 1 -3.99 7.96 31.57
CA MET A 1 -3.14 7.01 30.81
C MET A 1 -3.42 7.32 29.35
N SER A 2 -2.41 7.63 28.53
CA SER A 2 -2.63 7.85 27.09
C SER A 2 -3.00 6.54 26.41
N ASP A 3 -3.69 6.59 25.28
CA ASP A 3 -4.04 5.39 24.50
C ASP A 3 -2.80 4.55 24.15
N LEU A 4 -1.67 5.21 23.86
CA LEU A 4 -0.38 4.56 23.66
C LEU A 4 0.07 3.76 24.90
N SER A 5 0.05 4.36 26.08
CA SER A 5 0.42 3.65 27.32
C SER A 5 -0.54 2.52 27.68
N SER A 6 -1.84 2.67 27.35
CA SER A 6 -2.83 1.61 27.52
C SER A 6 -2.56 0.43 26.56
N LEU A 7 -2.24 0.72 25.29
CA LEU A 7 -1.91 -0.28 24.28
C LEU A 7 -0.61 -1.03 24.63
N GLN A 8 0.43 -0.31 25.04
CA GLN A 8 1.69 -0.90 25.51
C GLN A 8 1.43 -1.92 26.63
N LYS A 9 0.61 -1.55 27.62
CA LYS A 9 0.24 -2.43 28.73
C LYS A 9 -0.55 -3.67 28.28
N LEU A 10 -1.42 -3.57 27.28
CA LEU A 10 -2.11 -4.73 26.72
C LEU A 10 -1.16 -5.68 25.97
N LEU A 11 -0.12 -5.13 25.35
CA LEU A 11 0.88 -5.91 24.60
C LEU A 11 1.96 -6.53 25.49
N GLU A 12 2.21 -6.00 26.69
CA GLU A 12 3.24 -6.51 27.63
C GLU A 12 3.25 -8.05 27.78
N PRO A 13 2.10 -8.74 27.98
CA PRO A 13 2.08 -10.20 28.11
C PRO A 13 2.47 -10.96 26.83
N HIS A 14 2.30 -10.32 25.66
CA HIS A 14 2.47 -10.92 24.33
C HIS A 14 3.67 -10.35 23.55
N ASN A 15 4.43 -9.41 24.13
CA ASN A 15 5.49 -8.70 23.42
C ASN A 15 6.61 -9.64 22.92
N LYS A 16 6.80 -10.80 23.58
CA LYS A 16 7.76 -11.83 23.14
C LYS A 16 7.24 -12.68 21.98
N ASP A 17 5.92 -12.75 21.82
CA ASP A 17 5.28 -13.53 20.77
C ASP A 17 5.19 -12.73 19.46
N ILE A 18 5.16 -11.40 19.54
CA ILE A 18 5.20 -10.50 18.37
C ILE A 18 6.65 -10.41 17.89
N THR A 19 6.94 -11.08 16.77
CA THR A 19 8.32 -11.24 16.29
C THR A 19 8.54 -10.75 14.86
N THR A 20 7.47 -10.40 14.16
CA THR A 20 7.52 -10.07 12.72
C THR A 20 7.53 -8.58 12.41
N MET A 21 7.41 -7.73 13.43
CA MET A 21 7.38 -6.28 13.31
C MET A 21 7.88 -5.60 14.60
N PRO A 22 8.38 -4.35 14.53
CA PRO A 22 8.80 -3.61 15.73
C PRO A 22 7.58 -3.24 16.58
N THR A 23 7.76 -3.18 17.90
CA THR A 23 6.73 -2.70 18.85
C THR A 23 7.05 -1.32 19.42
N ASP A 24 7.69 -0.47 18.62
CA ASP A 24 8.01 0.92 18.97
C ASP A 24 6.78 1.85 18.93
N ASP A 25 6.90 3.01 19.58
CA ASP A 25 5.81 3.98 19.72
C ASP A 25 5.26 4.47 18.38
N ALA A 26 6.09 4.54 17.34
CA ALA A 26 5.68 4.93 16.00
C ALA A 26 4.78 3.87 15.37
N MET A 27 5.16 2.59 15.45
CA MET A 27 4.33 1.46 15.00
C MET A 27 3.00 1.43 15.75
N LEU A 28 3.04 1.47 17.07
CA LEU A 28 1.82 1.42 17.89
C LEU A 28 0.88 2.60 17.60
N SER A 29 1.44 3.78 17.38
CA SER A 29 0.67 4.97 17.02
C SER A 29 -0.04 4.83 15.68
N ARG A 30 0.57 4.18 14.67
CA ARG A 30 -0.10 3.89 13.39
C ARG A 30 -1.33 3.01 13.56
N TYR A 31 -1.25 1.97 14.41
CA TYR A 31 -2.40 1.11 14.69
C TYR A 31 -3.48 1.82 15.50
N LEU A 32 -3.11 2.70 16.43
CA LEU A 32 -4.07 3.52 17.16
C LEU A 32 -4.82 4.48 16.23
N VAL A 33 -4.11 5.14 15.30
CA VAL A 33 -4.74 6.03 14.31
C VAL A 33 -5.69 5.26 13.39
N ALA A 34 -5.34 4.03 13.01
CA ALA A 34 -6.13 3.19 12.12
C ALA A 34 -7.28 2.44 12.82
N SER A 35 -7.47 2.64 14.13
CA SER A 35 -8.43 1.90 14.95
C SER A 35 -9.37 2.84 15.71
N SER A 36 -10.59 2.40 15.98
CA SER A 36 -11.57 3.16 16.76
C SER A 36 -11.35 3.07 18.28
N SER A 37 -10.53 2.12 18.72
CA SER A 37 -10.23 1.90 20.14
C SER A 37 -8.87 1.26 20.36
N VAL A 38 -8.36 1.37 21.59
CA VAL A 38 -7.13 0.68 22.04
C VAL A 38 -7.24 -0.84 21.89
N GLN A 39 -8.42 -1.40 22.16
CA GLN A 39 -8.67 -2.84 22.04
C GLN A 39 -8.61 -3.32 20.59
N GLU A 40 -9.22 -2.56 19.67
CA GLU A 40 -9.15 -2.87 18.24
C GLU A 40 -7.70 -2.77 17.73
N ALA A 41 -6.95 -1.74 18.14
CA ALA A 41 -5.53 -1.61 17.77
C ALA A 41 -4.71 -2.83 18.22
N TYR A 42 -4.93 -3.29 19.46
CA TYR A 42 -4.31 -4.50 20.00
C TYR A 42 -4.64 -5.75 19.14
N GLU A 43 -5.91 -5.97 18.83
CA GLU A 43 -6.36 -7.12 18.02
C GLU A 43 -5.76 -7.09 16.61
N ARG A 44 -5.69 -5.91 15.99
CA ARG A 44 -5.10 -5.71 14.66
C ARG A 44 -3.60 -5.97 14.63
N ILE A 45 -2.87 -5.59 15.69
CA ILE A 45 -1.44 -5.91 15.83
C ILE A 45 -1.26 -7.44 15.87
N LEU A 46 -2.02 -8.14 16.71
CA LEU A 46 -1.94 -9.61 16.79
C LEU A 46 -2.30 -10.28 15.46
N ALA A 47 -3.36 -9.82 14.80
CA ALA A 47 -3.77 -10.33 13.49
C ALA A 47 -2.69 -10.09 12.42
N THR A 48 -2.04 -8.93 12.44
CA THR A 48 -0.95 -8.63 11.50
C THR A 48 0.28 -9.50 11.76
N ASP A 49 0.68 -9.67 13.03
CA ASP A 49 1.83 -10.53 13.36
C ASP A 49 1.56 -11.98 12.95
N LYS A 50 0.34 -12.47 13.20
CA LYS A 50 -0.09 -13.78 12.72
C LYS A 50 -0.04 -13.88 11.19
N TRP A 51 -0.57 -12.91 10.47
CA TRP A 51 -0.54 -12.91 9.01
C TRP A 51 0.90 -12.90 8.47
N ARG A 52 1.80 -12.10 9.06
CA ARG A 52 3.22 -12.07 8.66
C ARG A 52 3.98 -13.36 8.96
N LYS A 53 3.46 -14.22 9.86
CA LYS A 53 3.97 -15.59 10.11
C LYS A 53 3.40 -16.60 9.13
N ASP A 54 2.09 -16.54 8.86
CA ASP A 54 1.40 -17.46 7.95
C ASP A 54 1.78 -17.20 6.48
N PHE A 55 2.00 -15.94 6.14
CA PHE A 55 2.56 -15.46 4.88
C PHE A 55 3.90 -14.80 5.23
N PRO A 56 5.05 -15.51 5.12
CA PRO A 56 6.33 -15.07 5.68
C PRO A 56 6.87 -13.84 4.94
N VAL A 57 6.37 -12.66 5.33
CA VAL A 57 6.70 -11.38 4.67
C VAL A 57 8.21 -11.12 4.67
N ALA A 58 8.90 -11.52 5.75
CA ALA A 58 10.35 -11.38 5.87
C ALA A 58 11.13 -12.14 4.77
N ASP A 59 10.54 -13.19 4.20
CA ASP A 59 11.15 -14.01 3.15
C ASP A 59 10.72 -13.55 1.75
N VAL A 60 9.77 -12.62 1.63
CA VAL A 60 9.32 -12.10 0.34
C VAL A 60 10.44 -11.33 -0.31
N ASN A 61 10.81 -11.77 -1.51
CA ASN A 61 11.90 -11.18 -2.29
C ASN A 61 11.60 -11.29 -3.78
N ILE A 62 12.56 -10.84 -4.61
CA ILE A 62 12.38 -10.81 -6.06
C ILE A 62 12.10 -12.21 -6.67
N ASP A 63 12.57 -13.29 -6.04
CA ASP A 63 12.37 -14.68 -6.49
C ASP A 63 11.07 -15.31 -5.96
N SER A 64 10.30 -14.60 -5.13
CA SER A 64 8.98 -15.06 -4.70
C SER A 64 8.05 -15.26 -5.90
N LYS A 65 7.17 -16.26 -5.79
CA LYS A 65 6.28 -16.70 -6.89
C LYS A 65 5.54 -15.51 -7.51
N GLY A 66 5.74 -15.31 -8.82
CA GLY A 66 5.09 -14.25 -9.60
C GLY A 66 5.79 -12.89 -9.61
N VAL A 67 6.65 -12.59 -8.64
CA VAL A 67 7.25 -11.24 -8.48
C VAL A 67 8.06 -10.85 -9.71
N ARG A 68 9.04 -11.66 -10.15
CA ARG A 68 9.82 -11.37 -11.38
C ARG A 68 8.95 -11.20 -12.62
N LYS A 69 7.94 -12.08 -12.77
CA LYS A 69 7.04 -12.08 -13.93
C LYS A 69 6.27 -10.76 -14.00
N ILE A 70 5.67 -10.32 -12.89
CA ILE A 70 4.88 -9.09 -12.83
C ILE A 70 5.78 -7.84 -12.95
N LEU A 71 6.98 -7.85 -12.33
CA LEU A 71 7.95 -6.77 -12.53
C LEU A 71 8.38 -6.64 -14.00
N SER A 72 8.62 -7.78 -14.68
CA SER A 72 9.04 -7.78 -16.09
C SER A 72 7.96 -7.28 -17.06
N SER A 73 6.69 -7.21 -16.62
CA SER A 73 5.63 -6.61 -17.41
C SER A 73 5.54 -5.10 -17.24
N ASN A 74 6.43 -4.48 -16.45
CA ASN A 74 6.39 -3.05 -16.13
C ASN A 74 5.06 -2.60 -15.52
N LEU A 75 4.37 -3.48 -14.78
CA LEU A 75 3.10 -3.10 -14.15
C LEU A 75 3.31 -2.07 -13.06
N ALA A 76 4.32 -2.24 -12.21
CA ALA A 76 4.73 -1.23 -11.26
C ALA A 76 6.25 -1.18 -11.09
N VAL A 77 6.75 0.01 -10.80
CA VAL A 77 8.16 0.34 -10.63
C VAL A 77 8.28 1.23 -9.40
N LEU A 78 9.35 1.03 -8.62
CA LEU A 78 9.74 1.98 -7.58
C LEU A 78 10.60 3.05 -8.23
N CYS A 79 10.16 4.31 -8.22
CA CYS A 79 10.94 5.41 -8.76
C CYS A 79 12.25 5.59 -7.95
N ASP A 80 13.30 6.03 -8.64
CA ASP A 80 14.60 6.31 -8.01
C ASP A 80 14.50 7.50 -7.03
N GLU A 81 13.69 8.50 -7.41
CA GLU A 81 13.47 9.72 -6.64
C GLU A 81 12.15 9.68 -5.86
N LYS A 82 12.05 10.56 -4.87
CA LYS A 82 10.91 10.68 -3.95
C LYS A 82 9.88 11.71 -4.45
N ASP A 83 8.67 11.65 -3.90
CA ASP A 83 7.66 12.70 -4.07
C ASP A 83 8.12 14.02 -3.41
N VAL A 84 7.40 15.11 -3.67
CA VAL A 84 7.71 16.45 -3.11
C VAL A 84 7.68 16.45 -1.56
N ALA A 85 6.95 15.53 -0.94
CA ALA A 85 6.90 15.36 0.51
C ALA A 85 8.02 14.44 1.05
N GLY A 86 8.88 13.87 0.20
CA GLY A 86 9.97 12.98 0.60
C GLY A 86 9.57 11.51 0.73
N ARG A 87 8.45 11.09 0.14
CA ARG A 87 7.97 9.70 0.15
C ARG A 87 8.55 8.90 -1.02
N PRO A 88 8.97 7.66 -0.80
CA PRO A 88 9.21 6.73 -1.92
C PRO A 88 7.95 6.58 -2.79
N VAL A 89 8.13 6.49 -4.10
CA VAL A 89 7.02 6.48 -5.08
C VAL A 89 6.95 5.14 -5.79
N ILE A 90 5.82 4.45 -5.64
CA ILE A 90 5.45 3.33 -6.51
C ILE A 90 4.66 3.89 -7.67
N TYR A 91 5.21 3.81 -8.89
CA TYR A 91 4.50 4.12 -10.12
C TYR A 91 3.89 2.84 -10.70
N ALA A 92 2.58 2.83 -10.96
CA ALA A 92 1.84 1.71 -11.51
C ALA A 92 1.18 2.07 -12.85
N ALA A 93 1.63 1.47 -13.94
CA ALA A 93 1.11 1.67 -15.28
C ALA A 93 -0.01 0.65 -15.57
N VAL A 94 -1.28 1.05 -15.38
CA VAL A 94 -2.40 0.08 -15.39
C VAL A 94 -2.60 -0.60 -16.74
N ARG A 95 -2.20 0.04 -17.84
CA ARG A 95 -2.19 -0.53 -19.20
C ARG A 95 -1.42 -1.85 -19.32
N ASN A 96 -0.46 -2.07 -18.42
CA ASN A 96 0.39 -3.25 -18.40
C ASN A 96 -0.22 -4.38 -17.56
N HIS A 97 -1.39 -4.15 -16.93
CA HIS A 97 -2.10 -5.21 -16.22
C HIS A 97 -2.76 -6.17 -17.21
N SER A 98 -2.67 -7.46 -16.92
CA SER A 98 -3.37 -8.50 -17.66
C SER A 98 -4.15 -9.38 -16.70
N MET A 99 -5.44 -9.54 -17.01
CA MET A 99 -6.28 -10.53 -16.32
C MET A 99 -6.05 -11.95 -16.83
N LYS A 100 -5.33 -12.12 -17.94
CA LYS A 100 -4.99 -13.43 -18.48
C LYS A 100 -3.94 -14.10 -17.59
N ASP A 101 -4.17 -15.36 -17.23
CA ASP A 101 -3.27 -16.14 -16.37
C ASP A 101 -2.97 -15.48 -15.01
N ARG A 102 -3.89 -14.64 -14.55
CA ARG A 102 -3.79 -13.88 -13.29
C ARG A 102 -3.97 -14.79 -12.09
N CYS A 103 -2.96 -14.82 -11.23
CA CYS A 103 -2.97 -15.53 -9.95
C CYS A 103 -2.95 -14.54 -8.77
N ILE A 104 -3.96 -14.56 -7.90
CA ILE A 104 -4.01 -13.66 -6.74
C ILE A 104 -2.81 -13.86 -5.82
N GLU A 105 -2.36 -15.10 -5.60
CA GLU A 105 -1.18 -15.39 -4.77
C GLU A 105 0.10 -14.74 -5.33
N GLU A 106 0.31 -14.82 -6.66
CA GLU A 106 1.44 -14.15 -7.34
C GLU A 106 1.39 -12.64 -7.13
N PHE A 107 0.20 -12.06 -7.26
CA PHE A 107 -0.01 -10.64 -7.04
C PHE A 107 0.12 -10.23 -5.57
N THR A 108 -0.30 -11.06 -4.62
CA THR A 108 -0.09 -10.80 -3.19
C THR A 108 1.40 -10.74 -2.86
N ASN A 109 2.21 -11.70 -3.36
CA ASN A 109 3.67 -11.64 -3.24
C ASN A 109 4.24 -10.37 -3.85
N PHE A 110 3.78 -10.00 -5.05
CA PHE A 110 4.22 -8.78 -5.73
C PHE A 110 3.85 -7.50 -4.96
N ILE A 111 2.63 -7.38 -4.45
CA ILE A 111 2.18 -6.24 -3.65
C ILE A 111 3.05 -6.12 -2.40
N VAL A 112 3.22 -7.21 -1.66
CA VAL A 112 4.04 -7.20 -0.43
C VAL A 112 5.49 -6.87 -0.74
N TYR A 113 6.07 -7.44 -1.81
CA TYR A 113 7.41 -7.11 -2.26
C TYR A 113 7.56 -5.61 -2.55
N MET A 114 6.64 -5.03 -3.33
CA MET A 114 6.69 -3.60 -3.68
C MET A 114 6.52 -2.71 -2.45
N LEU A 115 5.65 -3.09 -1.51
CA LEU A 115 5.48 -2.37 -0.25
C LEU A 115 6.76 -2.42 0.58
N GLU A 116 7.26 -3.60 0.94
CA GLU A 116 8.46 -3.77 1.78
C GLU A 116 9.68 -3.10 1.14
N LEU A 117 9.86 -3.23 -0.19
CA LEU A 117 10.92 -2.54 -0.92
C LEU A 117 10.79 -1.02 -0.80
N SER A 118 9.60 -0.46 -0.98
CA SER A 118 9.37 0.99 -0.89
C SER A 118 9.54 1.50 0.55
N LEU A 119 9.04 0.75 1.53
CA LEU A 119 9.19 1.08 2.95
C LEU A 119 10.65 1.07 3.40
N SER A 120 11.50 0.24 2.80
CA SER A 120 12.96 0.24 3.05
C SER A 120 13.65 1.54 2.60
N LYS A 121 13.01 2.34 1.74
CA LYS A 121 13.51 3.65 1.24
C LYS A 121 12.96 4.84 2.01
N CYS A 122 12.06 4.61 2.97
CA CYS A 122 11.57 5.65 3.87
C CYS A 122 12.72 6.24 4.71
N SER A 123 12.62 7.53 5.04
CA SER A 123 13.52 8.18 6.00
C SER A 123 12.91 8.16 7.39
N LYS A 124 13.70 8.50 8.42
CA LYS A 124 13.22 8.59 9.81
C LYS A 124 12.04 9.55 9.98
N ASP A 125 12.03 10.64 9.21
CA ASP A 125 10.99 11.66 9.28
C ASP A 125 9.82 11.44 8.30
N MET A 126 9.93 10.45 7.41
CA MET A 126 8.91 10.15 6.40
C MET A 126 8.74 8.64 6.23
N GLU A 127 7.80 8.12 7.00
CA GLU A 127 7.52 6.69 7.14
C GLU A 127 6.42 6.17 6.21
N ASN A 128 5.96 7.00 5.27
CA ASN A 128 4.89 6.63 4.35
C ASN A 128 5.33 6.73 2.89
N ILE A 129 4.56 6.07 2.02
CA ILE A 129 4.81 5.97 0.58
C ILE A 129 3.74 6.70 -0.22
N CYS A 130 4.09 7.06 -1.46
CA CYS A 130 3.16 7.50 -2.47
C CYS A 130 2.95 6.37 -3.49
N ILE A 131 1.69 6.11 -3.86
CA ILE A 131 1.34 5.21 -4.96
C ILE A 131 0.74 6.07 -6.07
N LEU A 132 1.33 6.06 -7.26
CA LEU A 132 0.83 6.75 -8.45
C LEU A 132 0.30 5.72 -9.45
N PHE A 133 -1.01 5.70 -9.65
CA PHE A 133 -1.65 4.93 -10.72
C PHE A 133 -1.78 5.80 -11.98
N ASP A 134 -1.04 5.45 -13.04
CA ASP A 134 -1.25 5.99 -14.37
C ASP A 134 -2.33 5.21 -15.10
N MET A 135 -3.49 5.83 -15.27
CA MET A 135 -4.67 5.25 -15.90
C MET A 135 -4.67 5.38 -17.43
N LYS A 136 -3.58 5.88 -18.04
CA LYS A 136 -3.44 5.92 -19.51
C LYS A 136 -3.56 4.51 -20.08
N GLY A 137 -4.47 4.33 -21.04
CA GLY A 137 -4.77 3.03 -21.64
C GLY A 137 -5.76 2.17 -20.84
N PHE A 138 -6.33 2.70 -19.76
CA PHE A 138 -7.36 2.00 -18.99
C PHE A 138 -8.61 1.70 -19.83
N SER A 139 -9.15 0.49 -19.65
CA SER A 139 -10.46 0.08 -20.13
C SER A 139 -11.10 -0.87 -19.12
N LEU A 140 -12.42 -1.07 -19.22
CA LEU A 140 -13.12 -2.04 -18.36
C LEU A 140 -12.61 -3.48 -18.56
N ALA A 141 -12.02 -3.80 -19.71
CA ALA A 141 -11.47 -5.13 -19.99
C ALA A 141 -10.24 -5.48 -19.15
N ILE A 142 -9.54 -4.47 -18.61
CA ILE A 142 -8.38 -4.65 -17.72
C ILE A 142 -8.70 -4.31 -16.26
N MET A 143 -9.96 -4.03 -15.91
CA MET A 143 -10.34 -3.71 -14.53
C MET A 143 -10.46 -4.98 -13.68
N ASP A 144 -9.56 -5.14 -12.72
CA ASP A 144 -9.53 -6.31 -11.83
C ASP A 144 -9.96 -5.94 -10.41
N PHE A 145 -11.27 -5.92 -10.20
CA PHE A 145 -11.87 -5.60 -8.91
C PHE A 145 -11.35 -6.48 -7.75
N PRO A 146 -11.24 -7.83 -7.89
CA PRO A 146 -10.65 -8.66 -6.85
C PRO A 146 -9.22 -8.25 -6.48
N LEU A 147 -8.36 -7.98 -7.47
CA LEU A 147 -6.98 -7.56 -7.21
C LEU A 147 -6.92 -6.20 -6.50
N VAL A 148 -7.71 -5.23 -6.96
CA VAL A 148 -7.81 -3.91 -6.32
C VAL A 148 -8.31 -4.03 -4.89
N LYS A 149 -9.30 -4.90 -4.65
CA LYS A 149 -9.77 -5.19 -3.29
C LYS A 149 -8.65 -5.81 -2.44
N THR A 150 -7.92 -6.80 -2.95
CA THR A 150 -6.78 -7.41 -2.25
C THR A 150 -5.71 -6.38 -1.90
N LEU A 151 -5.37 -5.47 -2.81
CA LEU A 151 -4.41 -4.39 -2.54
C LEU A 151 -4.86 -3.52 -1.36
N PHE A 152 -6.11 -3.03 -1.39
CA PHE A 152 -6.60 -2.16 -0.33
C PHE A 152 -6.85 -2.91 0.99
N ASP A 153 -7.24 -4.18 0.95
CA ASP A 153 -7.34 -5.01 2.16
C ASP A 153 -5.95 -5.15 2.81
N ILE A 154 -4.90 -5.44 2.03
CA ILE A 154 -3.52 -5.52 2.55
C ILE A 154 -3.07 -4.19 3.16
N LEU A 155 -3.26 -3.08 2.43
CA LEU A 155 -2.85 -1.75 2.89
C LEU A 155 -3.54 -1.35 4.19
N GLN A 156 -4.86 -1.52 4.28
CA GLN A 156 -5.65 -1.10 5.44
C GLN A 156 -5.40 -2.01 6.65
N THR A 157 -5.31 -3.32 6.45
CA THR A 157 -5.20 -4.27 7.56
C THR A 157 -3.77 -4.41 8.08
N TYR A 158 -2.79 -4.60 7.19
CA TYR A 158 -1.43 -5.01 7.57
C TYR A 158 -0.37 -3.92 7.45
N TYR A 159 -0.68 -2.82 6.76
CA TYR A 159 0.21 -1.67 6.60
C TYR A 159 -0.46 -0.34 6.99
N PRO A 160 -1.11 -0.26 8.17
CA PRO A 160 -1.86 0.92 8.58
C PRO A 160 -0.97 2.16 8.57
N GLU A 161 -1.52 3.27 8.08
CA GLU A 161 -0.81 4.56 7.94
C GLU A 161 0.49 4.56 7.13
N ARG A 162 0.81 3.48 6.41
CA ARG A 162 2.00 3.45 5.52
C ARG A 162 1.74 4.05 4.15
N MET A 163 0.50 4.02 3.65
CA MET A 163 0.12 4.80 2.46
C MET A 163 -0.12 6.25 2.87
N GLY A 164 0.72 7.16 2.39
CA GLY A 164 0.64 8.60 2.69
C GLY A 164 -0.13 9.39 1.63
N SER A 165 -0.06 8.93 0.37
CA SER A 165 -0.81 9.52 -0.75
C SER A 165 -1.02 8.47 -1.83
N CYS A 166 -2.19 8.50 -2.48
CA CYS A 166 -2.48 7.68 -3.65
C CYS A 166 -3.00 8.60 -4.77
N LEU A 167 -2.27 8.68 -5.87
CA LEU A 167 -2.57 9.57 -6.99
C LEU A 167 -3.12 8.76 -8.15
N ILE A 168 -4.25 9.19 -8.70
CA ILE A 168 -4.85 8.59 -9.89
C ILE A 168 -4.70 9.61 -11.04
N LEU A 169 -3.73 9.36 -11.91
CA LEU A 169 -3.41 10.19 -13.08
C LEU A 169 -4.14 9.65 -14.31
N ASN A 170 -4.49 10.51 -15.26
CA ASN A 170 -5.08 10.12 -16.56
C ASN A 170 -6.39 9.32 -16.46
N SER A 171 -7.14 9.45 -15.35
CA SER A 171 -8.37 8.69 -15.13
C SER A 171 -9.43 9.01 -16.19
N PRO A 172 -9.86 8.04 -17.03
CA PRO A 172 -10.94 8.28 -17.98
C PRO A 172 -12.30 8.40 -17.27
N PHE A 173 -13.27 9.06 -17.91
CA PHE A 173 -14.60 9.29 -17.33
C PHE A 173 -15.28 8.00 -16.86
N ILE A 174 -15.13 6.90 -17.61
CA ILE A 174 -15.70 5.59 -17.25
C ILE A 174 -15.21 5.07 -15.89
N PHE A 175 -13.99 5.44 -15.47
CA PHE A 175 -13.45 5.01 -14.19
C PHE A 175 -14.23 5.56 -12.99
N ARG A 176 -15.04 6.62 -13.16
CA ARG A 176 -15.95 7.11 -12.10
C ARG A 176 -16.92 6.01 -11.64
N ALA A 177 -17.39 5.15 -12.56
CA ALA A 177 -18.23 4.01 -12.21
C ALA A 177 -17.44 2.96 -11.40
N CYS A 178 -16.22 2.61 -11.84
CA CYS A 178 -15.34 1.71 -11.08
C CYS A 178 -15.04 2.27 -9.68
N TRP A 179 -14.77 3.56 -9.58
CA TRP A 179 -14.51 4.23 -8.31
C TRP A 179 -15.71 4.16 -7.35
N SER A 180 -16.94 4.27 -7.86
CA SER A 180 -18.15 4.10 -7.04
C SER A 180 -18.28 2.70 -6.42
N ILE A 181 -17.66 1.70 -7.03
CA ILE A 181 -17.61 0.31 -6.53
C ILE A 181 -16.43 0.13 -5.55
N ILE A 182 -15.29 0.77 -5.82
CA ILE A 182 -14.08 0.65 -5.00
C ILE A 182 -14.20 1.43 -3.69
N LYS A 183 -14.71 2.67 -3.75
CA LYS A 183 -14.75 3.58 -2.61
C LYS A 183 -15.40 2.98 -1.34
N PRO A 184 -16.51 2.22 -1.41
CA PRO A 184 -17.09 1.56 -0.24
C PRO A 184 -16.21 0.52 0.45
N TRP A 185 -15.11 0.07 -0.17
CA TRP A 185 -14.15 -0.86 0.43
C TRP A 185 -13.08 -0.18 1.27
N LEU A 186 -13.05 1.15 1.24
CA LEU A 186 -12.03 1.97 1.86
C LEU A 186 -12.56 2.60 3.12
N ASP A 187 -11.79 2.54 4.19
CA ASP A 187 -11.97 3.40 5.35
C ASP A 187 -11.82 4.88 4.94
N GLU A 188 -12.40 5.77 5.74
CA GLU A 188 -12.46 7.20 5.43
C GLU A 188 -11.06 7.81 5.29
N ASN A 189 -10.10 7.41 6.12
CA ASN A 189 -8.74 7.93 6.07
C ASN A 189 -8.03 7.50 4.77
N THR A 190 -8.16 6.23 4.40
CA THR A 190 -7.64 5.69 3.12
C THR A 190 -8.28 6.39 1.92
N ALA A 191 -9.60 6.58 1.94
CA ALA A 191 -10.31 7.28 0.87
C ALA A 191 -9.86 8.74 0.71
N ASN A 192 -9.59 9.44 1.81
CA ASN A 192 -9.12 10.83 1.82
C ASN A 192 -7.68 11.00 1.28
N LYS A 193 -6.88 9.93 1.29
CA LYS A 193 -5.53 9.91 0.71
C LYS A 193 -5.52 9.75 -0.81
N ILE A 194 -6.66 9.39 -1.42
CA ILE A 194 -6.78 9.17 -2.87
C ILE A 194 -7.15 10.47 -3.58
N LYS A 195 -6.33 10.87 -4.56
CA LYS A 195 -6.49 12.11 -5.32
C LYS A 195 -6.49 11.83 -6.81
N PHE A 196 -7.52 12.31 -7.49
CA PHE A 196 -7.56 12.33 -8.95
C PHE A 196 -6.82 13.58 -9.43
N VAL A 197 -5.77 13.38 -10.22
CA VAL A 197 -4.88 14.45 -10.68
C VAL A 197 -4.78 14.44 -12.21
N ASN A 198 -4.52 15.60 -12.79
CA ASN A 198 -4.08 15.75 -14.18
C ASN A 198 -2.59 16.08 -14.23
N ASP A 199 -2.03 16.22 -15.44
CA ASP A 199 -0.60 16.52 -15.64
C ASP A 199 -0.17 17.86 -15.00
N ALA A 200 -1.07 18.86 -14.95
CA ALA A 200 -0.77 20.15 -14.33
C ALA A 200 -0.73 20.06 -12.79
N ASP A 201 -1.62 19.26 -12.21
CA ASP A 201 -1.66 19.04 -10.75
C ASP A 201 -0.51 18.16 -10.27
N LEU A 202 -0.07 17.22 -11.10
CA LEU A 202 0.94 16.20 -10.77
C LEU A 202 2.23 16.83 -10.24
N ALA A 203 2.71 17.92 -10.84
CA ALA A 203 3.93 18.62 -10.45
C ALA A 203 3.90 19.16 -9.01
N SER A 204 2.71 19.31 -8.41
CA SER A 204 2.56 19.68 -6.99
C SER A 204 2.83 18.52 -6.03
N TYR A 205 2.89 17.29 -6.55
CA TYR A 205 3.07 16.08 -5.77
C TYR A 205 4.34 15.33 -6.13
N ILE A 206 4.64 15.20 -7.42
CA ILE A 206 5.74 14.40 -7.98
C ILE A 206 6.38 15.20 -9.11
N ASP A 207 7.71 15.28 -9.13
CA ASP A 207 8.43 15.81 -10.29
C ASP A 207 8.19 14.87 -11.50
N PRO A 208 7.54 15.34 -12.58
CA PRO A 208 7.22 14.48 -13.72
C PRO A 208 8.44 13.79 -14.36
N ASN A 209 9.65 14.31 -14.17
CA ASN A 209 10.88 13.72 -14.71
C ASN A 209 11.28 12.41 -14.02
N ILE A 210 10.70 12.09 -12.85
CA ILE A 210 10.99 10.86 -12.11
C ILE A 210 10.09 9.70 -12.56
N ILE A 211 9.08 9.98 -13.39
CA ILE A 211 8.19 8.95 -13.92
C ILE A 211 8.95 8.13 -14.97
N PRO A 212 9.03 6.81 -14.79
CA PRO A 212 9.79 5.97 -15.69
C PRO A 212 9.07 5.80 -17.04
N ASP A 213 9.83 5.72 -18.13
CA ASP A 213 9.31 5.44 -19.48
C ASP A 213 9.17 3.92 -19.66
N VAL A 214 8.01 3.38 -19.25
CA VAL A 214 7.77 1.93 -19.09
C VAL A 214 6.47 1.40 -19.67
#